data_AF-A0A4Z1CX87-F1
#
_entry.id   AF-A0A4Z1CX87-F1
#
_cell.length_a   1.000
_cell.length_b   1.000
_cell.length_c   1.000
_cell.angle_alpha   90.00
_cell.angle_beta   90.00
_cell.angle_gamma   90.00
#
_symmetry.space_group_name_H-M   'P 1'
#
loop_
_entity.id
_entity.type
_entity.pdbx_description
1 polymer ?
#
loop_
_entity_poly.entity_id
_entity_poly.type
_entity_poly.pdbx_seq_one_letter_code
_entity_poly.pdbx_strand_id
1 'polypeptide(L)'
;MSLNARRNRQLLEATAPLLLQGERVEFTSLAGVGSVSVRRQALTAAMVGVLSAGTVMATVTPRPLYLVLTDQRLLFFDGNQGRKPGRLVLNLPRPYLSAGNSRKVFLGLQFATVLSLAGEEHGLKVTFPVQHKSDGPRFVAALPVTR
;
A
#
# COMPACT_ATOMS: atom_id res chain seq x y z
N MET A 1 -7.46 5.19 13.44
CA MET A 1 -8.61 6.05 13.11
C MET A 1 -8.90 5.87 11.63
N SER A 2 -10.17 5.70 11.26
CA SER A 2 -10.57 5.59 9.85
C SER A 2 -10.34 6.90 9.11
N LEU A 3 -10.29 6.84 7.78
CA LEU A 3 -10.21 8.02 6.93
C LEU A 3 -11.30 9.04 7.31
N ASN A 4 -10.95 10.32 7.39
CA ASN A 4 -11.91 11.40 7.65
C ASN A 4 -13.14 11.27 6.75
N ALA A 5 -14.36 11.34 7.29
CA ALA A 5 -15.60 11.08 6.55
C ALA A 5 -15.74 11.92 5.27
N ARG A 6 -15.32 13.21 5.33
CA ARG A 6 -15.28 14.09 4.16
C ARG A 6 -14.32 13.58 3.08
N ARG A 7 -13.14 13.08 3.46
CA ARG A 7 -12.15 12.54 2.51
C ARG A 7 -12.57 11.20 1.95
N ASN A 8 -13.23 10.38 2.77
CA ASN A 8 -13.82 9.14 2.29
C ASN A 8 -14.87 9.40 1.21
N ARG A 9 -15.78 10.37 1.43
CA ARG A 9 -16.75 10.77 0.39
C ARG A 9 -16.08 11.23 -0.90
N GLN A 10 -15.08 12.11 -0.81
CA GLN A 10 -14.36 12.59 -1.99
C GLN A 10 -13.60 11.49 -2.73
N LEU A 11 -13.07 10.51 -1.99
CA LEU A 11 -12.40 9.36 -2.58
C LEU A 11 -13.40 8.44 -3.30
N LEU A 12 -14.57 8.21 -2.69
CA LEU A 12 -15.64 7.45 -3.31
C LEU A 12 -16.19 8.16 -4.56
N GLU A 13 -16.38 9.48 -4.53
CA GLU A 13 -16.76 10.29 -5.70
C GLU A 13 -15.73 10.20 -6.84
N ALA A 14 -14.43 10.21 -6.50
CA ALA A 14 -13.35 10.05 -7.48
C ALA A 14 -13.27 8.61 -8.03
N THR A 15 -13.67 7.63 -7.23
CA THR A 15 -13.62 6.21 -7.60
C THR A 15 -14.85 5.78 -8.39
N ALA A 16 -16.03 6.32 -8.09
CA ALA A 16 -17.31 5.96 -8.69
C ALA A 16 -17.28 5.86 -10.23
N PRO A 17 -16.73 6.82 -11.00
CA PRO A 17 -16.67 6.71 -12.46
C PRO A 17 -15.66 5.67 -12.98
N LEU A 18 -14.78 5.15 -12.12
CA LEU A 18 -13.74 4.18 -12.45
C LEU A 18 -14.13 2.74 -12.10
N LEU A 19 -15.22 2.56 -11.36
CA LEU A 19 -15.73 1.24 -11.00
C LEU A 19 -16.38 0.57 -12.22
N LEU A 20 -16.09 -0.71 -12.42
CA LEU A 20 -16.84 -1.52 -13.35
C LEU A 20 -18.25 -1.80 -12.84
N GLN A 21 -19.12 -2.22 -13.76
CA GLN A 21 -20.49 -2.58 -13.43
C GLN A 21 -20.50 -3.71 -12.37
N GLY A 22 -21.10 -3.43 -11.21
CA GLY A 22 -21.20 -4.37 -10.10
C GLY A 22 -19.99 -4.40 -9.16
N GLU A 23 -18.91 -3.67 -9.47
CA GLU A 23 -17.73 -3.56 -8.62
C GLU A 23 -18.06 -2.77 -7.35
N ARG A 24 -17.61 -3.28 -6.20
CA ARG A 24 -17.92 -2.71 -4.87
C ARG A 24 -16.65 -2.36 -4.12
N VAL A 25 -16.64 -1.17 -3.54
CA VAL A 25 -15.57 -0.73 -2.64
C VAL A 25 -15.70 -1.48 -1.31
N GLU A 26 -14.67 -2.25 -0.95
CA GLU A 26 -14.61 -2.99 0.32
C GLU A 26 -13.88 -2.16 1.40
N PHE A 27 -12.86 -1.41 1.01
CA PHE A 27 -11.99 -0.73 1.97
C PHE A 27 -11.32 0.51 1.39
N THR A 28 -11.20 1.55 2.21
CA THR A 28 -10.53 2.80 1.87
C THR A 28 -9.59 3.23 2.98
N SER A 29 -8.40 3.73 2.64
CA SER A 29 -7.47 4.29 3.62
C SER A 29 -6.45 5.24 2.95
N LEU A 30 -5.47 5.69 3.72
CA LEU A 30 -4.34 6.49 3.26
C LEU A 30 -3.05 5.79 3.70
N ALA A 31 -2.16 5.53 2.75
CA ALA A 31 -0.86 4.92 3.02
C ALA A 31 0.25 5.54 2.17
N GLY A 32 1.46 5.53 2.69
CA GLY A 32 2.67 5.81 1.93
C GLY A 32 3.01 4.61 1.05
N VAL A 33 3.03 4.79 -0.26
CA VAL A 33 3.35 3.73 -1.24
C VAL A 33 4.69 4.03 -1.90
N GLY A 34 5.57 3.04 -1.93
CA GLY A 34 6.85 3.11 -2.64
C GLY A 34 7.17 1.77 -3.32
N SER A 35 7.92 1.80 -4.41
CA SER A 35 8.39 0.57 -5.08
C SER A 35 9.62 -0.01 -4.37
N VAL A 36 9.68 -1.32 -4.23
CA VAL A 36 10.81 -2.07 -3.64
C VAL A 36 11.08 -3.34 -4.45
N SER A 37 12.34 -3.71 -4.67
CA SER A 37 12.67 -4.98 -5.34
C SER A 37 12.44 -6.17 -4.40
N VAL A 38 11.65 -7.17 -4.83
CA VAL A 38 11.30 -8.36 -4.03
C VAL A 38 12.53 -9.26 -3.82
N ARG A 39 13.40 -9.36 -4.84
CA ARG A 39 14.64 -10.16 -4.80
C ARG A 39 15.65 -9.67 -3.76
N ARG A 40 15.71 -8.35 -3.54
CA ARG A 40 16.54 -7.74 -2.49
C ARG A 40 15.96 -7.95 -1.09
N GLN A 41 14.66 -8.19 -0.94
CA GLN A 41 14.06 -8.43 0.37
C GLN A 41 14.44 -9.81 0.95
N ALA A 42 14.59 -10.83 0.10
CA ALA A 42 15.14 -12.13 0.52
C ALA A 42 16.58 -11.99 1.05
N LEU A 43 17.40 -11.14 0.40
CA LEU A 43 18.77 -10.84 0.84
C LEU A 43 18.82 -9.93 2.08
N THR A 44 17.88 -8.99 2.23
CA THR A 44 17.81 -8.10 3.41
C THR A 44 17.32 -8.84 4.65
N ALA A 45 16.54 -9.92 4.49
CA ALA A 45 16.19 -10.81 5.59
C ALA A 45 17.42 -11.61 6.10
N ALA A 46 18.39 -11.90 5.23
CA ALA A 46 19.64 -12.56 5.59
C ALA A 46 20.74 -11.61 6.13
N MET A 47 20.63 -10.30 5.87
CA MET A 47 21.64 -9.29 6.21
C MET A 47 21.20 -8.33 7.33
N VAL A 48 20.56 -8.82 8.40
CA VAL A 48 20.45 -8.02 9.65
C VAL A 48 21.72 -8.18 10.51
N GLY A 49 22.70 -8.97 10.07
CA GLY A 49 23.88 -9.31 10.86
C GLY A 49 25.09 -8.39 10.76
N VAL A 50 25.44 -7.82 9.59
CA VAL A 50 26.79 -7.24 9.41
C VAL A 50 26.81 -6.09 8.39
N LEU A 51 27.21 -4.91 8.89
CA LEU A 51 27.96 -3.80 8.26
C LEU A 51 27.68 -3.46 6.77
N SER A 52 27.44 -2.17 6.49
CA SER A 52 28.41 -1.36 5.72
C SER A 52 27.93 0.07 5.49
N ALA A 53 28.80 1.01 5.87
CA ALA A 53 28.78 2.38 5.38
C ALA A 53 28.74 2.40 3.84
N GLY A 54 27.86 3.22 3.25
CA GLY A 54 27.97 3.59 1.83
C GLY A 54 27.06 2.88 0.83
N THR A 55 26.07 2.09 1.25
CA THR A 55 25.03 1.66 0.29
C THR A 55 24.07 2.82 0.05
N VAL A 56 24.10 3.42 -1.14
CA VAL A 56 23.04 4.33 -1.60
C VAL A 56 21.74 3.53 -1.59
N MET A 57 21.00 3.64 -0.50
CA MET A 57 19.62 3.21 -0.48
C MET A 57 18.92 4.06 -1.53
N ALA A 58 18.54 3.47 -2.66
CA ALA A 58 17.51 4.05 -3.51
C ALA A 58 16.21 4.05 -2.69
N THR A 59 16.11 4.98 -1.76
CA THR A 59 14.92 5.25 -0.97
C THR A 59 13.93 5.86 -1.94
N VAL A 60 13.12 5.01 -2.56
CA VAL A 60 11.91 5.51 -3.22
C VAL A 60 11.10 6.18 -2.11
N THR A 61 11.03 7.51 -2.15
CA THR A 61 10.33 8.31 -1.14
C THR A 61 8.88 7.84 -1.12
N PRO A 62 8.39 7.28 0.01
CA PRO A 62 7.03 6.77 0.08
C PRO A 62 6.07 7.92 -0.20
N ARG A 63 5.30 7.84 -1.29
CA ARG A 63 4.34 8.89 -1.65
C ARG A 63 3.04 8.64 -0.90
N PRO A 64 2.47 9.65 -0.22
CA PRO A 64 1.17 9.48 0.39
C PRO A 64 0.13 9.31 -0.71
N LEU A 65 -0.50 8.13 -0.77
CA LEU A 65 -1.57 7.79 -1.71
C LEU A 65 -2.83 7.41 -0.93
N TYR A 66 -3.99 7.77 -1.47
CA TYR A 66 -5.24 7.16 -1.06
C TYR A 66 -5.34 5.80 -1.72
N LEU A 67 -5.79 4.81 -0.97
CA LEU A 67 -5.99 3.46 -1.45
C LEU A 67 -7.47 3.10 -1.37
N VAL A 68 -7.96 2.44 -2.41
CA VAL A 68 -9.31 1.89 -2.50
C VAL A 68 -9.19 0.44 -2.93
N LEU A 69 -9.50 -0.46 -2.00
CA LEU A 69 -9.63 -1.88 -2.28
C LEU A 69 -11.09 -2.17 -2.61
N THR A 70 -11.28 -2.82 -3.74
CA THR A 70 -12.57 -3.31 -4.22
C THR A 70 -12.59 -4.83 -4.21
N ASP A 71 -13.74 -5.41 -4.55
CA ASP A 71 -13.87 -6.84 -4.76
C ASP A 71 -12.93 -7.38 -5.84
N GLN A 72 -12.58 -6.55 -6.84
CA GLN A 72 -11.82 -6.99 -8.04
C GLN A 72 -10.39 -6.43 -8.15
N ARG A 73 -10.14 -5.23 -7.63
CA ARG A 73 -8.88 -4.49 -7.85
C ARG A 73 -8.51 -3.58 -6.67
N LEU A 74 -7.24 -3.18 -6.65
CA LEU A 74 -6.69 -2.19 -5.76
C LEU A 74 -6.32 -0.94 -6.56
N LEU A 75 -6.96 0.17 -6.22
CA LEU A 75 -6.76 1.48 -6.84
C LEU A 75 -5.96 2.38 -5.90
N PHE A 76 -5.01 3.12 -6.46
CA PHE A 76 -4.26 4.14 -5.75
C PHE A 76 -4.49 5.50 -6.39
N PHE A 77 -4.87 6.47 -5.58
CA PHE A 77 -5.06 7.86 -5.98
C PHE A 77 -4.00 8.74 -5.33
N ASP A 78 -3.59 9.79 -6.02
CA ASP A 78 -2.62 10.74 -5.48
C ASP A 78 -3.17 11.34 -4.17
N GLY A 79 -2.38 11.26 -3.09
CA GLY A 79 -2.75 11.83 -1.81
C GLY A 79 -2.69 13.36 -1.79
N ASN A 80 -2.04 13.99 -2.77
CA ASN A 80 -1.85 15.43 -2.88
C ASN A 80 -1.43 16.06 -1.53
N GLN A 81 -0.45 15.44 -0.86
CA GLN A 81 0.00 15.81 0.50
C GLN A 81 -1.10 15.76 1.59
N GLY A 82 -2.04 14.81 1.49
CA GLY A 82 -3.14 14.63 2.44
C GLY A 82 -4.36 15.53 2.19
N ARG A 83 -4.48 16.11 0.98
CA ARG A 83 -5.58 17.00 0.58
C ARG A 83 -6.74 16.24 -0.08
N LYS A 84 -7.32 16.77 -1.14
CA LYS A 84 -8.36 16.06 -1.92
C LYS A 84 -7.67 14.94 -2.71
N PRO A 85 -8.24 13.72 -2.79
CA PRO A 85 -7.77 12.68 -3.67
C PRO A 85 -7.59 13.20 -5.10
N GLY A 86 -6.39 13.02 -5.64
CA GLY A 86 -6.04 13.43 -6.99
C GLY A 86 -6.40 12.36 -8.02
N ARG A 87 -5.65 12.35 -9.13
CA ARG A 87 -5.83 11.37 -10.20
C ARG A 87 -5.49 9.94 -9.73
N LEU A 88 -6.07 8.96 -10.41
CA LEU A 88 -5.65 7.57 -10.31
C LEU A 88 -4.18 7.47 -10.74
N VAL A 89 -3.35 6.91 -9.87
CA VAL A 89 -1.90 6.72 -10.07
C VAL A 89 -1.61 5.29 -10.49
N LEU A 90 -2.32 4.32 -9.88
CA LEU A 90 -2.07 2.91 -10.10
C LEU A 90 -3.36 2.11 -9.96
N ASN A 91 -3.52 1.11 -10.83
CA ASN A 91 -4.61 0.16 -10.81
C ASN A 91 -4.01 -1.24 -10.86
N LEU A 92 -4.25 -2.05 -9.83
CA LEU A 92 -3.71 -3.38 -9.71
C LEU A 92 -4.83 -4.41 -9.54
N PRO A 93 -4.88 -5.46 -10.37
CA PRO A 93 -5.88 -6.50 -10.24
C PRO A 93 -5.67 -7.33 -8.97
N ARG A 94 -6.71 -7.46 -8.14
CA ARG A 94 -6.70 -8.23 -6.89
C ARG A 94 -6.27 -9.70 -7.07
N PRO A 95 -6.67 -10.45 -8.11
CA PRO A 95 -6.30 -11.88 -8.21
C PRO A 95 -4.80 -12.12 -8.40
N TYR A 96 -4.06 -11.12 -8.89
CA TYR A 96 -2.61 -11.21 -9.07
C TYR A 96 -1.83 -10.51 -7.95
N LEU A 97 -2.53 -9.86 -7.03
CA LEU A 97 -1.92 -9.21 -5.89
C LEU A 97 -1.86 -10.16 -4.72
N SER A 98 -0.75 -10.07 -3.98
CA SER A 98 -0.65 -10.77 -2.72
C SER A 98 0.10 -9.94 -1.69
N ALA A 99 -0.41 -9.96 -0.46
CA ALA A 99 0.24 -9.34 0.67
C ALA A 99 1.34 -10.28 1.17
N GLY A 100 2.57 -9.80 1.13
CA GLY A 100 3.74 -10.44 1.73
C GLY A 100 3.94 -10.02 3.18
N ASN A 101 5.18 -10.18 3.64
CA ASN A 101 5.57 -9.93 5.03
C ASN A 101 5.14 -8.55 5.53
N SER A 102 4.26 -8.55 6.53
CA SER A 102 3.86 -7.35 7.26
C SER A 102 4.70 -7.16 8.51
N ARG A 103 5.11 -5.93 8.78
CA ARG A 103 5.91 -5.59 9.97
C ARG A 103 5.51 -4.24 10.55
N LYS A 104 5.72 -4.12 11.86
CA LYS A 104 5.65 -2.86 12.58
C LYS A 104 6.95 -2.07 12.31
N VAL A 105 6.84 -0.81 11.92
CA VAL A 105 7.98 0.07 11.57
C VAL A 105 7.96 1.31 12.48
N PHE A 106 9.10 1.99 12.61
CA PHE A 106 9.25 3.20 13.43
C PHE A 106 8.83 2.94 14.88
N LEU A 107 9.54 2.02 15.56
CA LEU A 107 9.24 1.55 16.92
C LEU A 107 7.79 1.04 17.10
N GLY A 108 7.19 0.59 16.00
CA GLY A 108 5.83 0.09 15.94
C GLY A 108 4.74 1.15 15.97
N LEU A 109 5.07 2.41 15.72
CA LEU A 109 4.11 3.48 15.49
C LEU A 109 3.47 3.37 14.09
N GLN A 110 4.13 2.72 13.13
CA GLN A 110 3.64 2.51 11.77
C GLN A 110 3.47 1.03 11.45
N PHE A 111 2.63 0.73 10.47
CA PHE A 111 2.46 -0.62 9.93
C PHE A 111 2.89 -0.62 8.47
N ALA A 112 3.79 -1.52 8.08
CA ALA A 112 4.22 -1.66 6.69
C ALA A 112 3.95 -3.08 6.20
N THR A 113 3.47 -3.20 4.97
CA THR A 113 3.34 -4.45 4.22
C THR A 113 3.94 -4.27 2.84
N VAL A 114 4.26 -5.37 2.18
CA VAL A 114 4.77 -5.38 0.81
C VAL A 114 3.77 -6.16 -0.02
N LEU A 115 3.29 -5.54 -1.10
CA LEU A 115 2.45 -6.18 -2.08
C LEU A 115 3.34 -6.72 -3.20
N SER A 116 3.18 -7.98 -3.53
CA SER A 116 3.80 -8.59 -4.70
C SER A 116 2.73 -8.75 -5.78
N LEU A 117 3.08 -8.43 -7.02
CA LEU A 117 2.24 -8.70 -8.18
C LEU A 117 2.79 -9.94 -8.88
N ALA A 118 1.92 -10.89 -9.21
CA ALA A 118 2.31 -12.13 -9.88
C ALA A 118 3.00 -11.83 -11.22
N GLY A 119 4.23 -12.32 -11.38
CA GLY A 119 5.04 -12.08 -12.58
C GLY A 119 5.93 -10.83 -12.54
N GLU A 120 5.90 -10.03 -11.48
CA GLU A 120 6.80 -8.88 -11.30
C GLU A 120 7.90 -9.11 -10.26
N GLU A 121 9.12 -8.68 -10.59
CA GLU A 121 10.26 -8.71 -9.67
C GLU A 121 10.25 -7.55 -8.65
N HIS A 122 9.40 -6.55 -8.88
CA HIS A 122 9.23 -5.38 -8.03
C HIS A 122 7.91 -5.47 -7.26
N GLY A 123 8.00 -5.28 -5.95
CA GLY A 123 6.86 -5.21 -5.04
C GLY A 123 6.57 -3.76 -4.64
N LEU A 124 5.39 -3.53 -4.10
CA LEU A 124 4.97 -2.23 -3.61
C LEU A 124 4.94 -2.25 -2.09
N LYS A 125 5.84 -1.49 -1.48
CA LYS A 125 5.81 -1.26 -0.03
C LYS A 125 4.70 -0.28 0.29
N VAL A 126 3.74 -0.72 1.07
CA VAL A 126 2.61 0.06 1.58
C VAL A 126 2.81 0.30 3.07
N THR A 127 2.94 1.55 3.48
CA THR A 127 3.20 1.97 4.86
C THR A 127 2.04 2.81 5.38
N PHE A 128 1.33 2.30 6.37
CA PHE A 128 0.27 3.00 7.06
C PHE A 128 0.85 3.90 8.16
N PRO A 129 0.61 5.23 8.10
CA PRO A 129 1.06 6.16 9.13
C PRO A 129 0.32 5.89 10.44
N VAL A 130 0.80 6.48 11.54
CA VAL A 130 0.26 6.26 12.91
C VAL A 130 -1.26 6.42 12.97
N GLN A 131 -1.79 7.41 12.26
CA GLN A 131 -3.23 7.71 12.19
C GLN A 131 -4.05 6.54 11.62
N HIS A 132 -3.48 5.81 10.66
CA HIS A 132 -4.11 4.70 9.91
C HIS A 132 -3.45 3.34 10.20
N LYS A 133 -2.63 3.22 11.25
CA LYS A 133 -1.91 1.98 11.59
C LYS A 133 -2.87 0.78 11.76
N SER A 134 -4.05 1.02 12.34
CA SER A 134 -5.11 0.01 12.53
C SER A 134 -5.65 -0.57 11.23
N ASP A 135 -5.51 0.18 10.13
CA ASP A 135 -6.05 -0.15 8.83
C ASP A 135 -5.12 -1.14 8.11
N GLY A 136 -3.84 -1.19 8.50
CA GLY A 136 -2.84 -2.09 7.95
C GLY A 136 -3.18 -3.59 8.11
N PRO A 137 -3.43 -4.10 9.33
CA PRO A 137 -3.85 -5.49 9.51
C PRO A 137 -5.13 -5.84 8.78
N ARG A 138 -6.11 -4.92 8.73
CA ARG A 138 -7.37 -5.12 7.99
C ARG A 138 -7.13 -5.22 6.48
N PHE A 139 -6.26 -4.37 5.96
CA PHE A 139 -5.86 -4.37 4.57
C PHE A 139 -5.15 -5.68 4.17
N VAL A 140 -4.21 -6.15 4.99
CA VAL A 140 -3.51 -7.42 4.75
C VAL A 140 -4.47 -8.60 4.81
N ALA A 141 -5.40 -8.62 5.77
CA ALA A 141 -6.41 -9.67 5.88
C ALA A 141 -7.41 -9.71 4.71
N ALA A 142 -7.60 -8.58 4.02
CA ALA A 142 -8.46 -8.49 2.84
C ALA A 142 -7.76 -8.92 1.54
N LEU A 143 -6.46 -9.22 1.57
CA LEU A 143 -5.68 -9.63 0.41
C LEU A 143 -5.26 -11.10 0.51
N PRO A 144 -5.07 -11.79 -0.63
CA PRO A 144 -4.43 -13.11 -0.64
C PRO A 144 -3.04 -13.01 -0.02
N VAL A 145 -2.69 -13.92 0.88
CA VAL A 145 -1.38 -13.94 1.53
C VAL A 145 -0.43 -14.82 0.72
N THR A 146 0.71 -14.29 0.26
CA THR A 146 1.77 -15.15 -0.27
C THR A 146 2.50 -15.79 0.92
N ARG A 147 2.55 -17.12 0.96
CA ARG A 147 3.45 -17.87 1.85
C ARG A 147 4.85 -17.92 1.29
#